data_AF-A0A959CHU2-F1
#
_entry.id   AF-A0A959CHU2-F1
#
_cell.length_a   1.000
_cell.length_b   1.000
_cell.length_c   1.000
_cell.angle_alpha   90.00
_cell.angle_beta   90.00
_cell.angle_gamma   90.00
#
_symmetry.space_group_name_H-M   'P 1'
#
loop_
_entity.id
_entity.type
_entity.pdbx_description
1 polymer ?
#
loop_
_entity_poly.entity_id
_entity_poly.type
_entity_poly.pdbx_seq_one_letter_code
_entity_poly.pdbx_strand_id
1 'polypeptide(L)'
;MATGLAPGTICYLVIDGNGGDICDFTVDVVSGSTLPPAVAGTPTVDGPASFCPGVQAWYSAGGVSGAGYYQWELNGIPVGLEQQVVLDDLPVGSYELCVTPGNPCYGPGETTCTTFSVAPPPPEFINEEVCIENLPYNYQGYAFFSTGIYSFEVLRPDGCLQPTVLNLTVLGPNPPTVVTGEICAGGFYDFAGQLLTQPGVYQFPLTDRNGCDSTVALVLTVRPPTLTNLGAVAAELPFLVGNVPIDTTGDFVVVLINQYGCDSIVAGFLVALAPDTLFIDSTICQGDTVFYNMDALTSSGTYLDTIFNGDTATIQQLNLTVLPVSNSTVNASICQGEEFVVGSTVYTSTGQYVDVLVAANGCDSVVTLNLTVLQPADTIQAAICEGESYVLGNQAYTQTGVYDAVLTLPTGCQSMVQLQLTVYPLVVTLLTEVICEGESVTIGGNTYSTSGAYTNTLTAANGCDSLVNLSLTVLAIPTDTLSASICEGSVYSWGGVDYSQGGVFCDTIPGGSPAGCDNITCLDLTVLPNDTLFLDTVICDGETITIGNSIY
;
A
#
# COMPACT_ATOMS: atom_id res chain seq x y z
N MET A 1 18.72 16.94 126.90
CA MET A 1 17.88 16.92 125.69
C MET A 1 18.75 16.47 124.53
N ALA A 2 18.52 15.28 123.99
CA ALA A 2 19.10 14.90 122.71
C ALA A 2 18.25 15.53 121.60
N THR A 3 18.85 16.33 120.73
CA THR A 3 18.20 16.95 119.57
C THR A 3 18.77 16.33 118.30
N GLY A 4 17.93 16.18 117.27
CA GLY A 4 18.34 15.59 115.99
C GLY A 4 18.28 14.06 115.92
N LEU A 5 17.52 13.40 116.80
CA LEU A 5 17.25 11.97 116.69
C LEU A 5 16.28 11.71 115.54
N ALA A 6 16.61 10.76 114.65
CA ALA A 6 15.74 10.36 113.57
C ALA A 6 14.86 9.16 113.99
N PRO A 7 13.55 9.18 113.69
CA PRO A 7 12.69 8.02 113.92
C PRO A 7 13.24 6.78 113.18
N GLY A 8 13.40 5.66 113.89
CA GLY A 8 13.95 4.41 113.33
C GLY A 8 15.47 4.22 113.47
N THR A 9 16.22 5.21 113.95
CA THR A 9 17.64 5.00 114.31
C THR A 9 17.81 4.41 115.72
N ILE A 10 18.67 3.39 115.86
CA ILE A 10 19.04 2.85 117.18
C ILE A 10 19.93 3.86 117.89
N CYS A 11 19.48 4.34 119.06
CA CYS A 11 20.22 5.28 119.89
C CYS A 11 20.58 4.61 121.22
N TYR A 12 21.85 4.73 121.63
CA TYR A 12 22.32 4.22 122.91
C TYR A 12 22.37 5.36 123.93
N LEU A 13 21.64 5.20 125.04
CA LEU A 13 21.71 6.11 126.18
C LEU A 13 22.75 5.58 127.17
N VAL A 14 23.84 6.32 127.36
CA VAL A 14 24.87 5.99 128.35
C VAL A 14 24.70 6.92 129.54
N ILE A 15 24.48 6.35 130.72
CA ILE A 15 24.36 7.07 131.98
C ILE A 15 25.54 6.64 132.85
N ASP A 16 26.38 7.61 133.25
CA ASP A 16 27.42 7.39 134.25
C ASP A 16 26.84 7.71 135.63
N GLY A 17 26.58 6.67 136.42
CA GLY A 17 26.16 6.77 137.82
C GLY A 17 27.21 6.12 138.70
N ASN A 18 27.74 6.86 139.67
CA ASN A 18 28.66 6.32 140.66
C ASN A 18 27.85 5.61 141.77
N GLY A 19 28.45 4.62 142.45
CA GLY A 19 27.72 3.70 143.33
C GLY A 19 26.85 4.36 144.41
N GLY A 20 25.53 4.16 144.30
CA GLY A 20 24.53 4.64 145.27
C GLY A 20 23.30 5.30 144.64
N ASP A 21 23.37 5.67 143.36
CA ASP A 21 22.27 6.32 142.67
C ASP A 21 21.22 5.31 142.18
N ILE A 22 19.96 5.49 142.61
CA ILE A 22 18.81 4.91 141.93
C ILE A 22 18.45 5.87 140.79
N CYS A 23 19.04 5.63 139.62
CA CYS A 23 18.65 6.35 138.41
C CYS A 23 17.39 5.68 137.84
N ASP A 24 16.23 6.01 138.40
CA ASP A 24 14.97 5.81 137.68
C ASP A 24 14.86 6.96 136.68
N PHE A 25 14.83 6.64 135.38
CA PHE A 25 14.73 7.64 134.32
C PHE A 25 13.54 7.32 133.41
N THR A 26 12.70 8.32 133.20
CA THR A 26 11.70 8.34 132.13
C THR A 26 12.24 9.15 130.97
N VAL A 27 12.18 8.57 129.77
CA VAL A 27 12.46 9.29 128.53
C VAL A 27 11.13 9.82 128.01
N ASP A 28 10.85 11.09 128.30
CA ASP A 28 9.69 11.79 127.77
C ASP A 28 10.05 12.49 126.46
N VAL A 29 9.22 12.30 125.43
CA VAL A 29 9.37 13.00 124.16
C VAL A 29 8.85 14.42 124.34
N VAL A 30 9.78 15.37 124.50
CA VAL A 30 9.45 16.78 124.73
C VAL A 30 8.88 17.44 123.45
N SER A 31 9.35 17.01 122.27
CA SER A 31 8.77 17.32 120.96
C SER A 31 9.24 16.32 119.90
N GLY A 32 8.37 15.93 118.95
CA GLY A 32 8.66 14.93 117.91
C GLY A 32 7.79 13.67 118.01
N SER A 33 8.11 12.63 117.22
CA SER A 33 7.40 11.33 117.17
C SER A 33 8.39 10.17 117.39
N THR A 34 8.01 9.15 118.16
CA THR A 34 8.75 7.88 118.30
C THR A 34 8.44 6.87 117.20
N LEU A 35 7.36 7.11 116.44
CA LEU A 35 7.01 6.28 115.30
C LEU A 35 7.69 6.85 114.06
N PRO A 36 8.41 6.03 113.27
CA PRO A 36 8.87 6.45 111.95
C PRO A 36 7.67 6.84 111.09
N PRO A 37 7.84 7.78 110.14
CA PRO A 37 6.76 8.07 109.20
C PRO A 37 6.39 6.79 108.46
N ALA A 38 5.09 6.62 108.18
CA ALA A 38 4.62 5.52 107.33
C ALA A 38 5.36 5.58 105.99
N VAL A 39 5.72 4.41 105.46
CA VAL A 39 6.39 4.32 104.15
C VAL A 39 5.43 4.86 103.10
N ALA A 40 5.77 5.99 102.48
CA ALA A 40 4.89 6.71 101.57
C ALA A 40 5.63 7.09 100.28
N GLY A 41 5.13 6.56 99.16
CA GLY A 41 5.68 6.74 97.82
C GLY A 41 6.15 5.42 97.20
N THR A 42 6.37 5.46 95.89
CA THR A 42 6.94 4.36 95.10
C THR A 42 8.43 4.60 94.85
N PRO A 43 9.30 3.60 95.06
CA PRO A 43 10.71 3.74 94.69
C PRO A 43 10.83 3.77 93.15
N THR A 44 11.76 4.55 92.63
CA THR A 44 12.20 4.39 91.23
C THR A 44 13.29 3.34 91.17
N VAL A 45 13.33 2.51 90.13
CA VAL A 45 14.46 1.60 89.89
C VAL A 45 15.37 2.24 88.84
N ASP A 46 16.64 2.47 89.17
CA ASP A 46 17.67 2.93 88.25
C ASP A 46 18.73 1.84 88.05
N GLY A 47 19.07 1.58 86.80
CA GLY A 47 19.99 0.52 86.38
C GLY A 47 19.89 0.22 84.89
N PRO A 48 20.77 -0.62 84.34
CA PRO A 48 20.80 -0.90 82.92
C PRO A 48 19.54 -1.65 82.46
N ALA A 49 19.00 -1.27 81.30
CA ALA A 49 17.89 -2.00 80.67
C ALA A 49 18.34 -3.35 80.08
N SER A 50 19.65 -3.50 79.82
CA SER A 50 20.25 -4.75 79.36
C SER A 50 21.74 -4.79 79.68
N PHE A 51 22.29 -5.99 79.91
CA PHE A 51 23.72 -6.20 80.06
C PHE A 51 24.16 -7.57 79.52
N CYS A 52 25.46 -7.77 79.34
CA CYS A 52 25.98 -8.98 78.73
C CYS A 52 26.01 -10.16 79.71
N PRO A 53 25.85 -11.39 79.22
CA PRO A 53 26.03 -12.59 80.05
C PRO A 53 27.39 -12.58 80.74
N GLY A 54 27.41 -12.88 82.04
CA GLY A 54 28.65 -12.94 82.84
C GLY A 54 29.22 -11.59 83.27
N VAL A 55 28.55 -10.46 82.98
CA VAL A 55 28.91 -9.13 83.49
C VAL A 55 27.99 -8.75 84.65
N GLN A 56 28.53 -8.10 85.68
CA GLN A 56 27.74 -7.62 86.82
C GLN A 56 26.92 -6.37 86.45
N ALA A 57 25.68 -6.30 86.93
CA ALA A 57 24.80 -5.13 86.77
C ALA A 57 24.43 -4.53 88.13
N TRP A 58 24.48 -3.21 88.21
CA TRP A 58 24.18 -2.45 89.41
C TRP A 58 22.81 -1.80 89.28
N TYR A 59 21.94 -2.04 90.25
CA TYR A 59 20.63 -1.40 90.36
C TYR A 59 20.54 -0.63 91.68
N SER A 60 19.80 0.46 91.65
CA SER A 60 19.55 1.30 92.82
C SER A 60 18.09 1.75 92.90
N ALA A 61 17.58 1.89 94.11
CA ALA A 61 16.25 2.37 94.38
C ALA A 61 16.28 3.85 94.75
N GLY A 62 15.40 4.65 94.14
CA GLY A 62 15.17 6.03 94.57
C GLY A 62 14.69 6.06 96.03
N GLY A 63 15.19 7.04 96.79
CA GLY A 63 14.87 7.16 98.21
C GLY A 63 13.38 7.39 98.46
N VAL A 64 12.74 6.53 99.27
CA VAL A 64 11.34 6.65 99.69
C VAL A 64 11.26 7.13 101.13
N SER A 65 10.39 8.12 101.39
CA SER A 65 10.20 8.67 102.72
C SER A 65 9.70 7.61 103.70
N GLY A 66 10.36 7.50 104.86
CA GLY A 66 10.02 6.52 105.89
C GLY A 66 10.54 5.10 105.64
N ALA A 67 11.22 4.83 104.52
CA ALA A 67 11.85 3.53 104.28
C ALA A 67 13.14 3.35 105.10
N GLY A 68 13.28 2.20 105.74
CA GLY A 68 14.48 1.76 106.46
C GLY A 68 15.23 0.61 105.79
N TYR A 69 14.61 -0.07 104.82
CA TYR A 69 15.22 -1.09 103.95
C TYR A 69 14.54 -1.11 102.58
N TYR A 70 15.16 -1.76 101.59
CA TYR A 70 14.64 -1.96 100.24
C TYR A 70 14.78 -3.43 99.85
N GLN A 71 13.68 -4.18 99.89
CA GLN A 71 13.67 -5.59 99.53
C GLN A 71 13.63 -5.75 98.02
N TRP A 72 14.71 -6.28 97.44
CA TRP A 72 14.82 -6.58 96.02
C TRP A 72 14.45 -8.04 95.75
N GLU A 73 13.67 -8.27 94.71
CA GLU A 73 13.28 -9.59 94.24
C GLU A 73 13.54 -9.73 92.73
N LEU A 74 14.30 -10.74 92.35
CA LEU A 74 14.53 -11.12 90.95
C LEU A 74 13.59 -12.28 90.60
N ASN A 75 12.63 -12.04 89.71
CA ASN A 75 11.56 -13.00 89.37
C ASN A 75 10.85 -13.56 90.63
N GLY A 76 10.63 -12.71 91.64
CA GLY A 76 10.00 -13.07 92.92
C GLY A 76 10.91 -13.76 93.94
N ILE A 77 12.21 -13.90 93.67
CA ILE A 77 13.20 -14.46 94.61
C ILE A 77 13.98 -13.30 95.27
N PRO A 78 14.03 -13.21 96.61
CA PRO A 78 14.77 -12.14 97.29
C PRO A 78 16.28 -12.16 96.98
N VAL A 79 16.82 -11.00 96.60
CA VAL A 79 18.25 -10.82 96.21
C VAL A 79 18.98 -9.73 97.01
N GLY A 80 18.27 -8.91 97.79
CA GLY A 80 18.92 -7.88 98.61
C GLY A 80 17.94 -7.09 99.50
N LEU A 81 18.47 -6.39 100.51
CA LEU A 81 17.70 -5.53 101.42
C LEU A 81 18.21 -4.07 101.49
N GLU A 82 19.31 -3.77 100.79
CA GLU A 82 19.91 -2.44 100.75
C GLU A 82 19.30 -1.60 99.62
N GLN A 83 19.53 -0.29 99.65
CA GLN A 83 19.05 0.62 98.60
C GLN A 83 19.67 0.32 97.22
N GLN A 84 20.80 -0.39 97.18
CA GLN A 84 21.43 -0.88 95.95
C GLN A 84 21.51 -2.41 95.96
N VAL A 85 21.46 -3.01 94.78
CA VAL A 85 21.67 -4.45 94.57
C VAL A 85 22.57 -4.67 93.36
N VAL A 86 23.45 -5.67 93.45
CA VAL A 86 24.28 -6.13 92.34
C VAL A 86 23.77 -7.48 91.88
N LEU A 87 23.51 -7.62 90.59
CA LEU A 87 23.14 -8.88 89.96
C LEU A 87 24.30 -9.39 89.12
N ASP A 88 24.68 -10.64 89.30
CA ASP A 88 25.76 -11.30 88.58
C ASP A 88 25.38 -12.71 88.11
N ASP A 89 26.17 -13.24 87.16
CA ASP A 89 26.06 -14.60 86.63
C ASP A 89 24.66 -15.04 86.16
N LEU A 90 23.87 -14.09 85.65
CA LEU A 90 22.56 -14.40 85.07
C LEU A 90 22.69 -15.01 83.67
N PRO A 91 21.99 -16.13 83.38
CA PRO A 91 21.87 -16.67 82.02
C PRO A 91 21.25 -15.67 81.02
N VAL A 92 21.44 -15.94 79.73
CA VAL A 92 20.73 -15.19 78.67
C VAL A 92 19.22 -15.35 78.87
N GLY A 93 18.51 -14.23 78.97
CA GLY A 93 17.09 -14.24 79.29
C GLY A 93 16.52 -12.86 79.58
N SER A 94 15.23 -12.81 79.87
CA SER A 94 14.55 -11.61 80.37
C SER A 94 14.17 -11.84 81.82
N TYR A 95 14.36 -10.79 82.62
CA TYR A 95 14.18 -10.83 84.06
C TYR A 95 13.32 -9.66 84.50
N GLU A 96 12.50 -9.90 85.52
CA GLU A 96 11.77 -8.87 86.25
C GLU A 96 12.46 -8.63 87.59
N LEU A 97 12.83 -7.38 87.85
CA LEU A 97 13.43 -6.94 89.10
C LEU A 97 12.45 -6.01 89.80
N CYS A 98 11.98 -6.45 90.97
CA CYS A 98 11.08 -5.69 91.82
C CYS A 98 11.81 -5.18 93.05
N VAL A 99 11.44 -3.99 93.53
CA VAL A 99 11.91 -3.46 94.80
C VAL A 99 10.74 -2.94 95.63
N THR A 100 10.74 -3.31 96.92
CA THR A 100 9.73 -2.91 97.89
C THR A 100 10.41 -2.19 99.05
N PRO A 101 10.18 -0.88 99.27
CA PRO A 101 10.72 -0.18 100.41
C PRO A 101 9.94 -0.58 101.66
N GLY A 102 10.56 -0.60 102.84
CA GLY A 102 9.85 -0.97 104.06
C GLY A 102 10.51 -0.45 105.32
N ASN A 103 9.79 -0.50 106.44
CA ASN A 103 10.38 -0.30 107.77
C ASN A 103 9.78 -1.29 108.79
N PRO A 104 10.47 -1.56 109.91
CA PRO A 104 10.03 -2.55 110.89
C PRO A 104 8.69 -2.25 111.57
N CYS A 105 8.21 -1.00 111.55
CA CYS A 105 7.01 -0.58 112.26
C CYS A 105 5.74 -0.66 111.42
N TYR A 106 5.83 -0.38 110.11
CA TYR A 106 4.67 -0.27 109.20
C TYR A 106 4.67 -1.34 108.10
N GLY A 107 5.72 -2.16 108.00
CA GLY A 107 5.83 -3.21 106.99
C GLY A 107 6.24 -2.67 105.61
N PRO A 108 6.03 -3.46 104.55
CA PRO A 108 6.38 -3.07 103.19
C PRO A 108 5.46 -1.97 102.65
N GLY A 109 6.04 -1.03 101.91
CA GLY A 109 5.35 -0.04 101.09
C GLY A 109 5.03 -0.56 99.69
N GLU A 110 4.84 0.36 98.73
CA GLU A 110 4.49 -0.01 97.35
C GLU A 110 5.70 -0.56 96.57
N THR A 111 5.50 -1.68 95.89
CA THR A 111 6.51 -2.33 95.04
C THR A 111 6.58 -1.68 93.67
N THR A 112 7.80 -1.44 93.18
CA THR A 112 8.05 -1.08 91.77
C THR A 112 8.85 -2.18 91.09
N CYS A 113 8.41 -2.60 89.90
CA CYS A 113 9.12 -3.58 89.09
C CYS A 113 9.63 -2.94 87.79
N THR A 114 10.81 -3.37 87.35
CA THR A 114 11.36 -3.10 86.03
C THR A 114 11.73 -4.41 85.35
N THR A 115 11.83 -4.40 84.03
CA THR A 115 12.32 -5.55 83.27
C THR A 115 13.65 -5.21 82.62
N PHE A 116 14.54 -6.19 82.56
CA PHE A 116 15.80 -6.09 81.86
C PHE A 116 16.11 -7.38 81.09
N SER A 117 17.06 -7.31 80.17
CA SER A 117 17.52 -8.48 79.42
C SER A 117 19.01 -8.74 79.60
N VAL A 118 19.37 -10.01 79.67
CA VAL A 118 20.74 -10.48 79.58
C VAL A 118 20.91 -11.09 78.20
N ALA A 119 21.68 -10.45 77.33
CA ALA A 119 21.85 -10.90 75.95
C ALA A 119 23.24 -10.50 75.41
N PRO A 120 23.87 -11.34 74.57
CA PRO A 120 25.07 -10.92 73.86
C PRO A 120 24.72 -9.76 72.91
N PRO A 121 25.69 -8.88 72.63
CA PRO A 121 25.48 -7.80 71.68
C PRO A 121 25.25 -8.33 70.25
N PRO A 122 24.56 -7.56 69.39
CA PRO A 122 24.36 -7.93 67.99
C PRO A 122 25.70 -8.14 67.26
N PRO A 123 25.82 -9.09 66.32
CA PRO A 123 27.06 -9.31 65.60
C PRO A 123 27.55 -8.07 64.83
N GLU A 124 28.84 -7.82 64.90
CA GLU A 124 29.52 -6.76 64.15
C GLU A 124 30.03 -7.32 62.82
N PHE A 125 29.79 -6.62 61.72
CA PHE A 125 30.22 -7.03 60.39
C PHE A 125 31.31 -6.09 59.88
N ILE A 126 32.44 -6.68 59.50
CA ILE A 126 33.62 -5.97 59.00
C ILE A 126 33.89 -6.48 57.59
N ASN A 127 34.05 -5.58 56.64
CA ASN A 127 34.53 -5.91 55.30
C ASN A 127 35.90 -5.26 55.14
N GLU A 128 36.92 -6.05 54.87
CA GLU A 128 38.29 -5.57 54.70
C GLU A 128 38.89 -6.09 53.39
N GLU A 129 39.63 -5.23 52.70
CA GLU A 129 40.43 -5.60 51.53
C GLU A 129 41.91 -5.40 51.84
N VAL A 130 42.73 -6.44 51.62
CA VAL A 130 44.17 -6.40 51.88
C VAL A 130 44.96 -6.98 50.72
N CYS A 131 46.15 -6.44 50.47
CA CYS A 131 47.08 -7.00 49.48
C CYS A 131 47.68 -8.32 49.99
N ILE A 132 47.98 -9.25 49.09
CA ILE A 132 48.56 -10.57 49.42
C ILE A 132 49.86 -10.48 50.24
N GLU A 133 50.66 -9.43 50.04
CA GLU A 133 51.91 -9.17 50.75
C GLU A 133 51.70 -8.75 52.22
N ASN A 134 50.50 -8.27 52.56
CA ASN A 134 50.12 -7.86 53.91
C ASN A 134 49.46 -9.00 54.70
N LEU A 135 49.55 -10.24 54.21
CA LEU A 135 49.12 -11.42 54.96
C LEU A 135 50.20 -11.88 55.97
N PRO A 136 49.80 -12.34 57.17
CA PRO A 136 48.41 -12.46 57.63
C PRO A 136 47.81 -11.11 58.04
N TYR A 137 46.53 -10.91 57.70
CA TYR A 137 45.75 -9.79 58.25
C TYR A 137 45.48 -10.05 59.73
N ASN A 138 45.92 -9.13 60.59
CA ASN A 138 45.75 -9.24 62.03
C ASN A 138 44.65 -8.30 62.52
N TYR A 139 43.59 -8.85 63.09
CA TYR A 139 42.49 -8.08 63.67
C TYR A 139 42.21 -8.55 65.10
N GLN A 140 42.37 -7.64 66.07
CA GLN A 140 42.08 -7.89 67.50
C GLN A 140 42.70 -9.20 68.06
N GLY A 141 43.92 -9.53 67.61
CA GLY A 141 44.66 -10.73 68.04
C GLY A 141 44.43 -11.99 67.20
N TYR A 142 43.51 -11.96 66.22
CA TYR A 142 43.29 -13.04 65.26
C TYR A 142 44.08 -12.79 63.97
N ALA A 143 44.66 -13.86 63.40
CA ALA A 143 45.45 -13.82 62.16
C ALA A 143 44.72 -14.59 61.04
N PHE A 144 44.51 -13.93 59.89
CA PHE A 144 43.80 -14.47 58.74
C PHE A 144 44.73 -14.54 57.51
N PHE A 145 44.74 -15.68 56.83
CA PHE A 145 45.77 -16.02 55.83
C PHE A 145 45.24 -16.10 54.40
N SER A 146 43.93 -15.99 54.20
CA SER A 146 43.30 -16.08 52.87
C SER A 146 41.98 -15.35 52.83
N THR A 147 41.50 -15.07 51.61
CA THR A 147 40.14 -14.58 51.38
C THR A 147 39.12 -15.52 52.04
N GLY A 148 38.13 -14.95 52.73
CA GLY A 148 37.11 -15.74 53.38
C GLY A 148 36.23 -14.93 54.33
N ILE A 149 35.16 -15.59 54.77
CA ILE A 149 34.27 -15.08 55.82
C ILE A 149 34.62 -15.83 57.10
N TYR A 150 35.02 -15.08 58.13
CA TYR A 150 35.46 -15.60 59.42
C TYR A 150 34.51 -15.13 60.52
N SER A 151 34.20 -15.99 61.48
CA SER A 151 33.37 -15.66 62.64
C SER A 151 34.14 -15.97 63.92
N PHE A 152 34.23 -14.99 64.81
CA PHE A 152 34.99 -15.07 66.07
C PHE A 152 34.40 -14.09 67.09
N GLU A 153 34.87 -14.15 68.34
CA GLU A 153 34.42 -13.26 69.41
C GLU A 153 35.56 -12.35 69.89
N VAL A 154 35.25 -11.06 70.06
CA VAL A 154 36.20 -10.05 70.57
C VAL A 154 35.75 -9.60 71.94
N LEU A 155 36.65 -9.66 72.93
CA LEU A 155 36.37 -9.12 74.26
C LEU A 155 36.40 -7.59 74.21
N ARG A 156 35.25 -6.95 74.45
CA ARG A 156 35.14 -5.50 74.50
C ARG A 156 35.61 -4.95 75.84
N PRO A 157 36.00 -3.66 75.90
CA PRO A 157 36.44 -3.02 77.15
C PRO A 157 35.39 -3.02 78.27
N ASP A 158 34.10 -3.16 77.92
CA ASP A 158 32.98 -3.29 78.86
C ASP A 158 32.81 -4.72 79.41
N GLY A 159 33.69 -5.65 79.04
CA GLY A 159 33.67 -7.05 79.45
C GLY A 159 32.77 -7.95 78.60
N CYS A 160 32.05 -7.40 77.61
CA CYS A 160 31.18 -8.17 76.74
C CYS A 160 31.98 -8.90 75.64
N LEU A 161 31.64 -10.16 75.37
CA LEU A 161 32.06 -10.84 74.14
C LEU A 161 31.20 -10.34 72.98
N GLN A 162 31.84 -9.67 72.02
CA GLN A 162 31.24 -9.19 70.78
C GLN A 162 31.40 -10.26 69.70
N PRO A 163 30.31 -10.85 69.18
CA PRO A 163 30.40 -11.69 68.00
C PRO A 163 30.75 -10.81 66.79
N THR A 164 31.79 -11.20 66.05
CA THR A 164 32.30 -10.44 64.91
C THR A 164 32.40 -11.35 63.69
N VAL A 165 31.92 -10.86 62.55
CA VAL A 165 32.04 -11.49 61.24
C VAL A 165 32.95 -10.63 60.36
N LEU A 166 34.11 -11.15 60.01
CA LEU A 166 35.05 -10.52 59.09
C LEU A 166 34.91 -11.16 57.70
N ASN A 167 34.55 -10.35 56.71
CA ASN A 167 34.67 -10.70 55.30
C ASN A 167 35.96 -10.10 54.76
N LEU A 168 36.99 -10.94 54.61
CA LEU A 168 38.31 -10.54 54.15
C LEU A 168 38.46 -10.87 52.67
N THR A 169 38.77 -9.86 51.85
CA THR A 169 39.17 -10.04 50.45
C THR A 169 40.68 -9.82 50.32
N VAL A 170 41.40 -10.85 49.88
CA VAL A 170 42.83 -10.75 49.55
C VAL A 170 42.98 -10.44 48.06
N LEU A 171 43.58 -9.29 47.76
CA LEU A 171 43.92 -8.88 46.41
C LEU A 171 45.26 -9.54 46.03
N GLY A 172 45.27 -10.31 44.94
CA GLY A 172 46.49 -10.91 44.39
C GLY A 172 47.42 -9.86 43.79
N PRO A 173 48.70 -10.19 43.51
CA PRO A 173 49.57 -9.29 42.77
C PRO A 173 48.98 -9.18 41.35
N ASN A 174 48.61 -7.98 40.93
CA ASN A 174 48.17 -7.78 39.56
C ASN A 174 49.33 -8.21 38.64
N PRO A 175 49.13 -9.14 37.68
CA PRO A 175 50.16 -9.44 36.71
C PRO A 175 50.58 -8.12 36.03
N PRO A 176 51.88 -7.88 35.80
CA PRO A 176 52.33 -6.59 35.34
C PRO A 176 51.60 -6.22 34.05
N THR A 177 50.96 -5.07 34.04
CA THR A 177 50.30 -4.58 32.83
C THR A 177 51.40 -4.27 31.83
N VAL A 178 51.54 -5.14 30.81
CA VAL A 178 52.53 -4.94 29.75
C VAL A 178 51.95 -3.98 28.73
N VAL A 179 52.61 -2.84 28.58
CA VAL A 179 52.37 -1.89 27.50
C VAL A 179 53.54 -1.92 26.54
N THR A 180 53.28 -1.80 25.26
CA THR A 180 54.32 -1.79 24.23
C THR A 180 54.47 -0.37 23.70
N GLY A 181 55.71 0.12 23.66
CA GLY A 181 56.06 1.39 23.05
C GLY A 181 56.96 1.15 21.85
N GLU A 182 56.84 1.99 20.83
CA GLU A 182 57.67 1.91 19.65
C GLU A 182 58.16 3.30 19.26
N ILE A 183 59.46 3.43 19.00
CA ILE A 183 60.09 4.66 18.50
C ILE A 183 61.07 4.37 17.37
N CYS A 184 61.40 5.40 16.61
CA CYS A 184 62.40 5.36 15.55
C CYS A 184 63.81 5.59 16.13
N ALA A 185 64.84 5.11 15.43
CA ALA A 185 66.23 5.40 15.81
C ALA A 185 66.47 6.93 15.85
N GLY A 186 66.80 7.45 17.03
CA GLY A 186 66.99 8.89 17.27
C GLY A 186 65.80 9.61 17.91
N GLY A 187 64.63 8.97 18.00
CA GLY A 187 63.47 9.47 18.74
C GLY A 187 63.55 9.18 20.25
N PHE A 188 62.55 9.67 21.00
CA PHE A 188 62.40 9.41 22.43
C PHE A 188 60.96 9.01 22.77
N TYR A 189 60.79 8.10 23.73
CA TYR A 189 59.51 7.69 24.29
C TYR A 189 59.43 8.20 25.73
N ASP A 190 58.41 8.99 26.07
CA ASP A 190 58.18 9.41 27.46
C ASP A 190 57.37 8.33 28.19
N PHE A 191 58.00 7.68 29.18
CA PHE A 191 57.34 6.73 30.05
C PHE A 191 57.41 7.21 31.49
N ALA A 192 56.24 7.61 32.04
CA ALA A 192 56.09 8.12 33.40
C ALA A 192 57.04 9.30 33.74
N GLY A 193 57.34 10.16 32.76
CA GLY A 193 58.20 11.34 32.92
C GLY A 193 59.69 11.08 32.64
N GLN A 194 60.06 9.83 32.30
CA GLN A 194 61.42 9.48 31.86
C GLN A 194 61.47 9.34 30.34
N LEU A 195 62.38 10.08 29.71
CA LEU A 195 62.63 9.99 28.27
C LEU A 195 63.55 8.80 27.95
N LEU A 196 63.05 7.85 27.17
CA LEU A 196 63.73 6.61 26.80
C LEU A 196 64.07 6.60 25.32
N THR A 197 65.30 6.24 24.96
CA THR A 197 65.81 6.27 23.57
C THR A 197 66.41 4.94 23.11
N GLN A 198 66.51 3.95 23.99
CA GLN A 198 67.06 2.62 23.69
C GLN A 198 65.97 1.54 23.80
N PRO A 199 66.06 0.44 23.04
CA PRO A 199 65.12 -0.65 23.16
C PRO A 199 65.35 -1.41 24.48
N GLY A 200 64.28 -1.89 25.10
CA GLY A 200 64.37 -2.61 26.37
C GLY A 200 63.03 -2.77 27.07
N VAL A 201 63.05 -3.44 28.23
CA VAL A 201 61.89 -3.55 29.13
C VAL A 201 62.11 -2.63 30.31
N TYR A 202 61.23 -1.66 30.49
CA TYR A 202 61.27 -0.65 31.54
C TYR A 202 60.09 -0.85 32.48
N GLN A 203 60.33 -0.83 33.79
CA GLN A 203 59.28 -1.08 34.78
C GLN A 203 59.01 0.19 35.58
N PHE A 204 57.73 0.50 35.77
CA PHE A 204 57.29 1.59 36.64
C PHE A 204 56.31 1.04 37.68
N PRO A 205 56.64 1.13 38.99
CA PRO A 205 55.72 0.72 40.04
C PRO A 205 54.58 1.74 40.16
N LEU A 206 53.34 1.26 40.15
CA LEU A 206 52.15 2.02 40.51
C LEU A 206 51.64 1.48 41.84
N THR A 207 51.44 2.39 42.79
CA THR A 207 50.81 2.08 44.06
C THR A 207 49.36 2.55 43.97
N ASP A 208 48.40 1.65 44.13
CA ASP A 208 47.01 2.06 44.26
C ASP A 208 46.75 2.72 45.63
N ARG A 209 45.53 3.23 45.85
CA ARG A 209 45.15 3.90 47.11
C ARG A 209 45.27 2.99 48.34
N ASN A 210 45.27 1.67 48.14
CA ASN A 210 45.31 0.65 49.17
C ASN A 210 46.71 0.05 49.36
N GLY A 211 47.71 0.53 48.59
CA GLY A 211 49.10 0.10 48.72
C GLY A 211 49.45 -1.16 47.95
N CYS A 212 48.53 -1.76 47.18
CA CYS A 212 48.84 -2.97 46.43
C CYS A 212 49.71 -2.61 45.22
N ASP A 213 50.92 -3.17 45.17
CA ASP A 213 51.87 -2.89 44.11
C ASP A 213 51.39 -3.47 42.77
N SER A 214 51.33 -2.62 41.76
CA SER A 214 51.11 -3.04 40.38
C SER A 214 52.26 -2.49 39.55
N THR A 215 53.02 -3.36 38.90
CA THR A 215 54.11 -2.91 38.02
C THR A 215 53.57 -2.76 36.60
N VAL A 216 53.71 -1.58 36.00
CA VAL A 216 53.51 -1.42 34.55
C VAL A 216 54.85 -1.66 33.88
N ALA A 217 54.90 -2.62 32.96
CA ALA A 217 56.10 -2.92 32.19
C ALA A 217 55.95 -2.37 30.77
N LEU A 218 56.81 -1.44 30.38
CA LEU A 218 56.95 -0.99 29.00
C LEU A 218 57.97 -1.86 28.27
N VAL A 219 57.54 -2.54 27.20
CA VAL A 219 58.47 -3.10 26.21
C VAL A 219 58.66 -2.06 25.11
N LEU A 220 59.80 -1.38 25.09
CA LEU A 220 60.15 -0.38 24.09
C LEU A 220 60.97 -1.02 22.97
N THR A 221 60.46 -0.94 21.74
CA THR A 221 61.19 -1.36 20.54
C THR A 221 61.67 -0.14 19.77
N VAL A 222 62.94 -0.12 19.36
CA VAL A 222 63.51 0.93 18.51
C VAL A 222 63.72 0.37 17.11
N ARG A 223 63.00 0.92 16.13
CA ARG A 223 63.14 0.47 14.74
C ARG A 223 64.23 1.26 14.01
N PRO A 224 65.20 0.59 13.35
CA PRO A 224 66.14 1.27 12.45
C PRO A 224 65.41 1.75 11.18
N PRO A 225 65.89 2.81 10.52
CA PRO A 225 65.37 3.19 9.20
C PRO A 225 65.58 2.04 8.22
N THR A 226 64.52 1.71 7.50
CA THR A 226 64.52 0.59 6.56
C THR A 226 64.72 1.14 5.16
N LEU A 227 65.88 0.85 4.55
CA LEU A 227 66.10 1.12 3.13
C LEU A 227 65.35 0.07 2.31
N THR A 228 64.32 0.49 1.59
CA THR A 228 63.55 -0.40 0.73
C THR A 228 63.84 -0.02 -0.72
N ASN A 229 64.47 -0.95 -1.46
CA ASN A 229 64.63 -0.80 -2.91
C ASN A 229 63.35 -1.28 -3.59
N LEU A 230 62.65 -0.37 -4.26
CA LEU A 230 61.38 -0.66 -4.93
C LEU A 230 61.56 -0.54 -6.46
N GLY A 231 61.56 -1.69 -7.15
CA GLY A 231 61.31 -1.70 -8.60
C GLY A 231 59.81 -1.59 -8.79
N ALA A 232 59.33 -0.48 -9.34
CA ALA A 232 57.90 -0.24 -9.53
C ALA A 232 57.56 -0.18 -11.02
N VAL A 233 56.45 -0.81 -11.38
CA VAL A 233 55.86 -0.72 -12.72
C VAL A 233 54.48 -0.10 -12.58
N ALA A 234 54.20 0.97 -13.31
CA ALA A 234 52.91 1.66 -13.28
C ALA A 234 52.26 1.67 -14.66
N ALA A 235 50.94 1.43 -14.70
CA ALA A 235 50.15 1.45 -15.93
C ALA A 235 49.85 2.89 -16.41
N GLU A 236 49.72 3.85 -15.49
CA GLU A 236 49.55 5.29 -15.75
C GLU A 236 50.25 6.13 -14.65
N LEU A 237 50.63 7.39 -14.96
CA LEU A 237 51.29 8.32 -14.03
C LEU A 237 50.32 9.41 -13.55
N PRO A 238 50.42 9.90 -12.29
CA PRO A 238 51.48 9.59 -11.31
C PRO A 238 51.32 8.26 -10.57
N PHE A 239 52.43 7.56 -10.38
CA PHE A 239 52.51 6.40 -9.49
C PHE A 239 52.70 6.87 -8.05
N LEU A 240 51.83 6.44 -7.14
CA LEU A 240 51.88 6.83 -5.73
C LEU A 240 52.77 5.87 -4.95
N VAL A 241 53.87 6.38 -4.39
CA VAL A 241 54.65 5.70 -3.37
C VAL A 241 54.25 6.33 -2.04
N GLY A 242 53.41 5.64 -1.26
CA GLY A 242 52.71 6.25 -0.12
C GLY A 242 51.73 7.33 -0.59
N ASN A 243 51.86 8.55 -0.05
CA ASN A 243 51.06 9.73 -0.46
C ASN A 243 51.84 10.69 -1.39
N VAL A 244 53.02 10.28 -1.88
CA VAL A 244 53.87 11.13 -2.74
C VAL A 244 53.68 10.71 -4.19
N PRO A 245 53.20 11.61 -5.09
CA PRO A 245 53.07 11.33 -6.50
C PRO A 245 54.43 11.36 -7.21
N ILE A 246 54.69 10.32 -8.00
CA ILE A 246 55.84 10.23 -8.91
C ILE A 246 55.31 10.40 -10.33
N ASP A 247 55.48 11.61 -10.87
CA ASP A 247 54.88 12.04 -12.13
C ASP A 247 55.70 11.63 -13.37
N THR A 248 56.90 11.06 -13.20
CA THR A 248 57.82 10.71 -14.30
C THR A 248 58.48 9.35 -14.08
N THR A 249 58.73 8.60 -15.16
CA THR A 249 59.52 7.35 -15.14
C THR A 249 61.00 7.62 -14.90
N GLY A 250 61.73 6.64 -14.37
CA GLY A 250 63.15 6.76 -14.01
C GLY A 250 63.44 6.48 -12.52
N ASP A 251 64.67 6.77 -12.09
CA ASP A 251 65.07 6.64 -10.68
C ASP A 251 64.34 7.68 -9.82
N PHE A 252 63.80 7.25 -8.68
CA PHE A 252 63.17 8.12 -7.70
C PHE A 252 63.62 7.78 -6.28
N VAL A 253 63.57 8.80 -5.41
CA VAL A 253 63.80 8.65 -3.96
C VAL A 253 62.70 9.37 -3.22
N VAL A 254 61.99 8.64 -2.36
CA VAL A 254 60.89 9.17 -1.54
C VAL A 254 61.18 8.88 -0.08
N VAL A 255 61.02 9.90 0.75
CA VAL A 255 61.05 9.76 2.21
C VAL A 255 59.62 9.67 2.70
N LEU A 256 59.22 8.49 3.15
CA LEU A 256 57.91 8.27 3.74
C LEU A 256 58.02 8.37 5.25
N ILE A 257 57.21 9.28 5.81
CA ILE A 257 57.08 9.50 7.25
C ILE A 257 55.82 8.74 7.68
N ASN A 258 55.98 7.69 8.48
CA ASN A 258 54.82 7.04 9.08
C ASN A 258 54.21 7.94 10.19
N GLN A 259 53.04 7.58 10.71
CA GLN A 259 52.36 8.34 11.78
C GLN A 259 53.17 8.50 13.09
N TYR A 260 54.33 7.85 13.20
CA TYR A 260 55.24 7.87 14.34
C TYR A 260 56.58 8.58 14.04
N GLY A 261 56.76 9.13 12.83
CA GLY A 261 57.94 9.94 12.48
C GLY A 261 59.17 9.17 12.01
N CYS A 262 59.09 7.87 11.70
CA CYS A 262 60.25 7.11 11.23
C CYS A 262 60.51 7.39 9.74
N ASP A 263 61.77 7.65 9.38
CA ASP A 263 62.20 7.82 8.00
C ASP A 263 62.32 6.46 7.29
N SER A 264 61.40 6.18 6.39
CA SER A 264 61.58 5.13 5.39
C SER A 264 62.07 5.78 4.11
N ILE A 265 63.34 5.57 3.76
CA ILE A 265 63.85 5.96 2.44
C ILE A 265 63.47 4.83 1.47
N VAL A 266 62.55 5.13 0.57
CA VAL A 266 62.22 4.28 -0.57
C VAL A 266 62.98 4.83 -1.77
N ALA A 267 64.00 4.09 -2.21
CA ALA A 267 64.71 4.38 -3.45
C ALA A 267 64.28 3.33 -4.50
N GLY A 268 64.08 3.75 -5.74
CA GLY A 268 63.50 2.85 -6.74
C GLY A 268 63.67 3.34 -8.16
N PHE A 269 63.30 2.49 -9.11
CA PHE A 269 63.24 2.82 -10.54
C PHE A 269 61.82 2.51 -11.03
N LEU A 270 61.19 3.49 -11.69
CA LEU A 270 59.82 3.41 -12.21
C LEU A 270 59.84 3.19 -13.72
N VAL A 271 59.27 2.07 -14.18
CA VAL A 271 59.03 1.78 -15.61
C VAL A 271 57.53 1.82 -15.88
N ALA A 272 57.11 2.50 -16.94
CA ALA A 272 55.74 2.35 -17.44
C ALA A 272 55.68 1.17 -18.40
N LEU A 273 55.01 0.08 -18.00
CA LEU A 273 54.63 -0.99 -18.92
C LEU A 273 53.14 -0.83 -19.20
N ALA A 274 52.78 -0.67 -20.46
CA ALA A 274 51.39 -0.80 -20.86
C ALA A 274 50.95 -2.23 -20.55
N PRO A 275 49.93 -2.47 -19.70
CA PRO A 275 49.44 -3.82 -19.50
C PRO A 275 48.91 -4.33 -20.84
N ASP A 276 49.29 -5.56 -21.20
CA ASP A 276 48.61 -6.26 -22.29
C ASP A 276 47.18 -6.54 -21.80
N THR A 277 46.21 -5.78 -22.32
CA THR A 277 44.80 -5.97 -22.02
C THR A 277 44.28 -7.13 -22.87
N LEU A 278 43.72 -8.15 -22.22
CA LEU A 278 43.01 -9.21 -22.92
C LEU A 278 41.56 -8.78 -23.10
N PHE A 279 41.17 -8.52 -24.35
CA PHE A 279 39.81 -8.18 -24.71
C PHE A 279 39.00 -9.45 -25.00
N ILE A 280 37.86 -9.58 -24.33
CA ILE A 280 36.84 -10.58 -24.62
C ILE A 280 35.58 -9.80 -24.99
N ASP A 281 35.07 -10.03 -26.18
CA ASP A 281 33.75 -9.53 -26.56
C ASP A 281 32.77 -10.70 -26.48
N SER A 282 31.65 -10.48 -25.80
CA SER A 282 30.56 -11.46 -25.74
C SER A 282 29.24 -10.78 -26.05
N THR A 283 28.38 -11.51 -26.76
CA THR A 283 27.05 -11.04 -27.12
C THR A 283 26.03 -12.07 -26.66
N ILE A 284 25.00 -11.64 -25.94
CA ILE A 284 23.90 -12.49 -25.45
C ILE A 284 22.54 -11.84 -25.77
N CYS A 285 21.46 -12.60 -25.68
CA CYS A 285 20.11 -12.09 -25.87
C CYS A 285 19.49 -11.59 -24.56
N GLN A 286 18.58 -10.64 -24.66
CA GLN A 286 17.84 -10.14 -23.50
C GLN A 286 17.06 -11.29 -22.83
N GLY A 287 17.40 -11.59 -21.58
CA GLY A 287 16.88 -12.73 -20.82
C GLY A 287 17.88 -13.86 -20.61
N ASP A 288 18.97 -13.89 -21.40
CA ASP A 288 20.08 -14.81 -21.20
C ASP A 288 21.05 -14.30 -20.13
N THR A 289 21.96 -15.16 -19.70
CA THR A 289 22.98 -14.87 -18.69
C THR A 289 24.33 -15.35 -19.16
N VAL A 290 25.35 -14.50 -19.03
CA VAL A 290 26.76 -14.90 -19.15
C VAL A 290 27.38 -14.90 -17.76
N PHE A 291 28.14 -15.94 -17.43
CA PHE A 291 28.92 -15.99 -16.19
C PHE A 291 30.34 -15.50 -16.45
N TYR A 292 30.72 -14.40 -15.83
CA TYR A 292 32.06 -13.82 -15.89
C TYR A 292 32.67 -13.82 -14.49
N ASN A 293 33.69 -14.65 -14.26
CA ASN A 293 34.39 -14.79 -12.98
C ASN A 293 33.47 -14.95 -11.74
N MET A 294 32.45 -15.80 -11.89
CA MET A 294 31.39 -16.11 -10.91
C MET A 294 30.25 -15.09 -10.80
N ASP A 295 30.33 -13.96 -11.49
CA ASP A 295 29.22 -13.01 -11.59
C ASP A 295 28.29 -13.36 -12.76
N ALA A 296 26.98 -13.37 -12.48
CA ALA A 296 25.94 -13.57 -13.48
C ALA A 296 25.55 -12.22 -14.10
N LEU A 297 25.94 -11.99 -15.36
CA LEU A 297 25.72 -10.74 -16.08
C LEU A 297 24.57 -10.87 -17.08
N THR A 298 23.64 -9.90 -17.04
CA THR A 298 22.45 -9.86 -17.90
C THR A 298 22.26 -8.50 -18.60
N SER A 299 23.21 -7.57 -18.47
CA SER A 299 23.11 -6.18 -18.96
C SER A 299 24.31 -5.82 -19.81
N SER A 300 24.10 -5.00 -20.85
CA SER A 300 25.20 -4.49 -21.67
C SER A 300 26.14 -3.62 -20.83
N GLY A 301 27.45 -3.76 -21.04
CA GLY A 301 28.43 -2.98 -20.32
C GLY A 301 29.85 -3.47 -20.55
N THR A 302 30.80 -2.67 -20.08
CA THR A 302 32.20 -3.06 -19.99
C THR A 302 32.49 -3.48 -18.56
N TYR A 303 32.90 -4.74 -18.40
CA TYR A 303 33.24 -5.35 -17.13
C TYR A 303 34.75 -5.60 -17.10
N LEU A 304 35.41 -5.12 -16.06
CA LEU A 304 36.84 -5.28 -15.87
C LEU A 304 37.08 -6.21 -14.71
N ASP A 305 38.01 -7.15 -14.91
CA ASP A 305 38.54 -7.94 -13.82
C ASP A 305 40.06 -8.08 -13.97
N THR A 306 40.75 -8.18 -12.83
CA THR A 306 42.20 -8.31 -12.79
C THR A 306 42.54 -9.75 -12.46
N ILE A 307 43.10 -10.47 -13.43
CA ILE A 307 43.55 -11.85 -13.22
C ILE A 307 45.01 -11.81 -12.78
N PHE A 308 45.28 -12.34 -11.59
CA PHE A 308 46.61 -12.45 -11.02
C PHE A 308 47.22 -13.82 -11.35
N ASN A 309 48.23 -13.85 -12.23
CA ASN A 309 49.04 -15.03 -12.51
C ASN A 309 50.43 -14.84 -11.87
N GLY A 310 50.54 -15.09 -10.57
CA GLY A 310 51.78 -14.86 -9.82
C GLY A 310 52.12 -13.37 -9.72
N ASP A 311 53.34 -12.97 -10.09
CA ASP A 311 53.84 -11.59 -10.01
C ASP A 311 53.38 -10.70 -11.19
N THR A 312 52.53 -11.21 -12.08
CA THR A 312 51.97 -10.46 -13.21
C THR A 312 50.46 -10.34 -13.09
N ALA A 313 49.95 -9.14 -13.33
CA ALA A 313 48.52 -8.86 -13.43
C ALA A 313 48.16 -8.63 -14.90
N THR A 314 47.14 -9.33 -15.38
CA THR A 314 46.53 -9.06 -16.69
C THR A 314 45.15 -8.49 -16.45
N ILE A 315 44.86 -7.34 -17.06
CA ILE A 315 43.49 -6.80 -17.06
C ILE A 315 42.71 -7.56 -18.13
N GLN A 316 41.68 -8.27 -17.70
CA GLN A 316 40.69 -8.87 -18.59
C GLN A 316 39.50 -7.91 -18.69
N GLN A 317 39.19 -7.50 -19.91
CA GLN A 317 38.05 -6.65 -20.20
C GLN A 317 37.02 -7.46 -20.98
N LEU A 318 35.85 -7.64 -20.39
CA LEU A 318 34.67 -8.15 -21.08
C LEU A 318 33.81 -6.97 -21.56
N ASN A 319 33.67 -6.81 -22.87
CA ASN A 319 32.59 -5.99 -23.41
C ASN A 319 31.38 -6.89 -23.68
N LEU A 320 30.36 -6.79 -22.83
CA LEU A 320 29.12 -7.53 -22.99
C LEU A 320 28.11 -6.67 -23.76
N THR A 321 27.64 -7.19 -24.89
CA THR A 321 26.51 -6.61 -25.63
C THR A 321 25.27 -7.49 -25.44
N VAL A 322 24.24 -6.95 -24.79
CA VAL A 322 22.92 -7.58 -24.70
C VAL A 322 22.05 -7.05 -25.81
N LEU A 323 21.68 -7.94 -26.73
CA LEU A 323 20.81 -7.61 -27.84
C LEU A 323 19.34 -7.74 -27.39
N PRO A 324 18.48 -6.76 -27.71
CA PRO A 324 17.06 -6.85 -27.39
C PRO A 324 16.40 -7.99 -28.15
N VAL A 325 15.49 -8.71 -27.48
CA VAL A 325 14.54 -9.59 -28.18
C VAL A 325 13.43 -8.71 -28.75
N SER A 326 13.16 -8.84 -30.05
CA SER A 326 12.12 -8.05 -30.69
C SER A 326 10.81 -8.84 -30.71
N ASN A 327 9.78 -8.28 -30.08
CA ASN A 327 8.43 -8.82 -30.13
C ASN A 327 7.61 -7.93 -31.06
N SER A 328 7.02 -8.52 -32.10
CA SER A 328 6.19 -7.78 -33.05
C SER A 328 4.86 -8.48 -33.27
N THR A 329 3.80 -7.69 -33.42
CA THR A 329 2.48 -8.18 -33.80
C THR A 329 2.18 -7.75 -35.21
N VAL A 330 1.92 -8.71 -36.09
CA VAL A 330 1.52 -8.49 -37.48
C VAL A 330 0.05 -8.83 -37.59
N ASN A 331 -0.77 -7.85 -37.96
CA ASN A 331 -2.16 -8.08 -38.34
C ASN A 331 -2.23 -8.14 -39.85
N ALA A 332 -2.68 -9.27 -40.39
CA ALA A 332 -2.78 -9.48 -41.84
C ALA A 332 -4.13 -10.06 -42.21
N SER A 333 -4.58 -9.73 -43.42
CA SER A 333 -5.75 -10.33 -44.03
C SER A 333 -5.36 -10.82 -45.42
N ILE A 334 -5.74 -12.07 -45.74
CA ILE A 334 -5.52 -12.69 -47.05
C ILE A 334 -6.83 -13.23 -47.59
N CYS A 335 -6.91 -13.47 -48.89
CA CYS A 335 -8.09 -14.08 -49.51
C CYS A 335 -8.05 -15.60 -49.36
N GLN A 336 -9.19 -16.27 -49.41
CA GLN A 336 -9.22 -17.74 -49.40
C GLN A 336 -8.40 -18.31 -50.57
N GLY A 337 -7.46 -19.19 -50.25
CA GLY A 337 -6.55 -19.80 -51.21
C GLY A 337 -5.21 -19.08 -51.36
N GLU A 338 -5.04 -17.90 -50.76
CA GLU A 338 -3.74 -17.25 -50.64
C GLU A 338 -2.96 -17.77 -49.43
N GLU A 339 -1.66 -17.47 -49.42
CA GLU A 339 -0.72 -17.85 -48.37
C GLU A 339 -0.12 -16.61 -47.73
N PHE A 340 -0.06 -16.58 -46.40
CA PHE A 340 0.72 -15.61 -45.65
C PHE A 340 1.94 -16.30 -45.05
N VAL A 341 3.13 -15.79 -45.34
CA VAL A 341 4.39 -16.41 -44.91
C VAL A 341 5.05 -15.60 -43.80
N VAL A 342 5.40 -16.26 -42.70
CA VAL A 342 6.23 -15.70 -41.63
C VAL A 342 7.48 -16.57 -41.52
N GLY A 343 8.65 -16.01 -41.87
CA GLY A 343 9.89 -16.79 -41.96
C GLY A 343 9.80 -17.89 -43.00
N SER A 344 9.85 -19.15 -42.58
CA SER A 344 9.65 -20.33 -43.42
C SER A 344 8.29 -21.02 -43.23
N THR A 345 7.43 -20.49 -42.35
CA THR A 345 6.11 -21.06 -42.06
C THR A 345 5.05 -20.41 -42.94
N VAL A 346 4.14 -21.22 -43.49
CA VAL A 346 3.06 -20.80 -44.38
C VAL A 346 1.71 -20.94 -43.67
N TYR A 347 0.89 -19.89 -43.73
CA TYR A 347 -0.44 -19.83 -43.11
C TYR A 347 -1.54 -19.58 -44.14
N THR A 348 -2.58 -20.41 -44.09
CA THR A 348 -3.72 -20.39 -45.03
C THR A 348 -5.09 -20.35 -44.34
N SER A 349 -5.12 -20.34 -43.01
CA SER A 349 -6.35 -20.35 -42.19
C SER A 349 -6.38 -19.20 -41.20
N THR A 350 -7.57 -18.65 -40.95
CA THR A 350 -7.79 -17.61 -39.92
C THR A 350 -7.31 -18.11 -38.57
N GLY A 351 -6.54 -17.31 -37.86
CA GLY A 351 -6.02 -17.68 -36.55
C GLY A 351 -4.99 -16.70 -36.00
N GLN A 352 -4.59 -16.96 -34.76
CA GLN A 352 -3.45 -16.32 -34.13
C GLN A 352 -2.29 -17.33 -34.05
N TYR A 353 -1.15 -16.96 -34.60
CA TYR A 353 0.05 -17.80 -34.68
C TYR A 353 1.23 -17.09 -34.03
N VAL A 354 2.10 -17.86 -33.38
CA VAL A 354 3.33 -17.36 -32.75
C VAL A 354 4.50 -18.07 -33.40
N ASP A 355 5.30 -17.31 -34.13
CA ASP A 355 6.56 -17.78 -34.72
C ASP A 355 7.75 -17.23 -33.94
N VAL A 356 8.78 -18.06 -33.80
CA VAL A 356 10.09 -17.63 -33.34
C VAL A 356 10.99 -17.56 -34.55
N LEU A 357 11.38 -16.34 -34.93
CA LEU A 357 12.29 -16.10 -36.04
C LEU A 357 13.66 -15.75 -35.49
N VAL A 358 14.70 -16.37 -36.03
CA VAL A 358 16.08 -15.97 -35.75
C VAL A 358 16.29 -14.58 -36.34
N ALA A 359 16.41 -13.55 -35.50
CA ALA A 359 16.69 -12.21 -36.01
C ALA A 359 18.11 -12.14 -36.61
N ALA A 360 18.36 -11.14 -37.46
CA ALA A 360 19.64 -10.96 -38.15
C ALA A 360 20.86 -10.82 -37.20
N ASN A 361 20.60 -10.50 -35.94
CA ASN A 361 21.59 -10.37 -34.86
C ASN A 361 21.71 -11.64 -33.98
N GLY A 362 21.02 -12.74 -34.32
CA GLY A 362 21.13 -14.03 -33.63
C GLY A 362 20.25 -14.18 -32.39
N CYS A 363 19.49 -13.14 -32.00
CA CYS A 363 18.55 -13.21 -30.90
C CYS A 363 17.13 -13.44 -31.40
N ASP A 364 16.60 -14.61 -31.05
CA ASP A 364 15.27 -15.04 -31.44
C ASP A 364 14.23 -13.95 -31.15
N SER A 365 13.44 -13.63 -32.18
CA SER A 365 12.36 -12.66 -32.14
C SER A 365 11.03 -13.39 -32.20
N VAL A 366 10.07 -12.93 -31.41
CA VAL A 366 8.73 -13.51 -31.38
C VAL A 366 7.83 -12.67 -32.27
N VAL A 367 7.33 -13.28 -33.35
CA VAL A 367 6.32 -12.67 -34.23
C VAL A 367 4.97 -13.28 -33.89
N THR A 368 4.02 -12.45 -33.45
CA THR A 368 2.63 -12.86 -33.31
C THR A 368 1.86 -12.42 -34.54
N LEU A 369 1.42 -13.38 -35.36
CA LEU A 369 0.57 -13.14 -36.53
C LEU A 369 -0.91 -13.30 -36.15
N ASN A 370 -1.70 -12.25 -36.33
CA ASN A 370 -3.16 -12.35 -36.35
C ASN A 370 -3.62 -12.36 -37.82
N LEU A 371 -3.98 -13.53 -38.34
CA LEU A 371 -4.38 -13.73 -39.73
C LEU A 371 -5.89 -13.85 -39.86
N THR A 372 -6.50 -13.06 -40.74
CA THR A 372 -7.91 -13.21 -41.15
C THR A 372 -7.99 -13.65 -42.61
N VAL A 373 -8.58 -14.82 -42.87
CA VAL A 373 -8.82 -15.34 -44.23
C VAL A 373 -10.23 -14.98 -44.66
N LEU A 374 -10.34 -14.12 -45.67
CA LEU A 374 -11.61 -13.66 -46.23
C LEU A 374 -12.18 -14.71 -47.20
N GLN A 375 -13.36 -15.26 -46.87
CA GLN A 375 -14.07 -16.22 -47.72
C GLN A 375 -14.84 -15.50 -48.84
N PRO A 376 -14.85 -16.02 -50.08
CA PRO A 376 -15.74 -15.57 -51.14
C PRO A 376 -16.97 -16.48 -51.22
N ALA A 377 -18.14 -15.90 -50.99
CA ALA A 377 -19.35 -16.11 -51.80
C ALA A 377 -20.56 -15.54 -51.06
N ASP A 378 -21.03 -14.39 -51.50
CA ASP A 378 -22.40 -13.96 -51.25
C ASP A 378 -23.23 -14.24 -52.51
N THR A 379 -24.45 -14.76 -52.32
CA THR A 379 -25.45 -14.82 -53.39
C THR A 379 -26.33 -13.59 -53.29
N ILE A 380 -26.36 -12.78 -54.34
CA ILE A 380 -27.22 -11.60 -54.44
C ILE A 380 -28.45 -11.98 -55.26
N GLN A 381 -29.64 -11.79 -54.71
CA GLN A 381 -30.90 -11.90 -55.45
C GLN A 381 -31.43 -10.50 -55.76
N ALA A 382 -31.69 -10.24 -57.04
CA ALA A 382 -32.20 -8.96 -57.50
C ALA A 382 -33.33 -9.15 -58.51
N ALA A 383 -34.24 -8.18 -58.58
CA ALA A 383 -35.27 -8.12 -59.60
C ALA A 383 -35.37 -6.71 -60.18
N ILE A 384 -35.55 -6.61 -61.50
CA ILE A 384 -35.70 -5.36 -62.24
C ILE A 384 -36.84 -5.48 -63.26
N CYS A 385 -37.30 -4.35 -63.79
CA CYS A 385 -38.28 -4.33 -64.87
C CYS A 385 -37.61 -4.41 -66.24
N GLU A 386 -38.32 -4.93 -67.24
CA GLU A 386 -37.85 -4.95 -68.63
C GLU A 386 -37.50 -3.53 -69.12
N GLY A 387 -36.28 -3.38 -69.65
CA GLY A 387 -35.73 -2.07 -70.04
C GLY A 387 -34.83 -1.41 -68.99
N GLU A 388 -34.85 -1.89 -67.73
CA GLU A 388 -33.92 -1.45 -66.69
C GLU A 388 -32.62 -2.26 -66.68
N SER A 389 -31.66 -1.87 -65.84
CA SER A 389 -30.41 -2.58 -65.64
C SER A 389 -30.02 -2.67 -64.17
N TYR A 390 -29.57 -3.84 -63.72
CA TYR A 390 -28.94 -4.02 -62.42
C TYR A 390 -27.41 -3.92 -62.56
N VAL A 391 -26.76 -3.03 -61.82
CA VAL A 391 -25.31 -2.84 -61.89
C VAL A 391 -24.62 -3.59 -60.74
N LEU A 392 -23.73 -4.52 -61.07
CA LEU A 392 -22.87 -5.22 -60.11
C LEU A 392 -21.40 -5.04 -60.51
N GLY A 393 -20.64 -4.33 -59.66
CA GLY A 393 -19.30 -3.86 -60.01
C GLY A 393 -19.34 -2.87 -61.16
N ASN A 394 -18.63 -3.18 -62.25
CA ASN A 394 -18.57 -2.35 -63.47
C ASN A 394 -19.45 -2.90 -64.61
N GLN A 395 -20.26 -3.94 -64.35
CA GLN A 395 -21.11 -4.56 -65.36
C GLN A 395 -22.59 -4.29 -65.07
N ALA A 396 -23.35 -4.06 -66.13
CA ALA A 396 -24.80 -3.88 -66.07
C ALA A 396 -25.48 -5.11 -66.67
N TYR A 397 -26.48 -5.65 -65.97
CA TYR A 397 -27.22 -6.85 -66.33
C TYR A 397 -28.67 -6.48 -66.62
N THR A 398 -29.18 -6.93 -67.77
CA THR A 398 -30.51 -6.57 -68.29
C THR A 398 -31.37 -7.79 -68.61
N GLN A 399 -30.87 -9.00 -68.37
CA GLN A 399 -31.56 -10.26 -68.69
C GLN A 399 -31.64 -11.14 -67.44
N THR A 400 -32.71 -11.95 -67.35
CA THR A 400 -32.85 -12.95 -66.28
C THR A 400 -31.74 -13.98 -66.39
N GLY A 401 -31.06 -14.27 -65.29
CA GLY A 401 -29.97 -15.23 -65.30
C GLY A 401 -29.21 -15.32 -63.98
N VAL A 402 -28.26 -16.25 -63.97
CA VAL A 402 -27.26 -16.39 -62.91
C VAL A 402 -25.92 -15.92 -63.46
N TYR A 403 -25.31 -14.93 -62.82
CA TYR A 403 -24.07 -14.31 -63.26
C TYR A 403 -23.03 -14.39 -62.15
N ASP A 404 -21.86 -14.92 -62.45
CA ASP A 404 -20.73 -14.86 -61.54
C ASP A 404 -19.95 -13.57 -61.82
N ALA A 405 -19.85 -12.72 -60.80
CA ALA A 405 -19.12 -11.47 -60.85
C ALA A 405 -17.95 -11.52 -59.86
N VAL A 406 -16.77 -11.10 -60.30
CA VAL A 406 -15.63 -10.91 -59.42
C VAL A 406 -15.66 -9.49 -58.90
N LEU A 407 -15.91 -9.32 -57.60
CA LEU A 407 -15.81 -8.03 -56.93
C LEU A 407 -14.48 -7.93 -56.21
N THR A 408 -13.71 -6.91 -56.54
CA THR A 408 -12.54 -6.53 -55.74
C THR A 408 -13.03 -5.74 -54.54
N LEU A 409 -12.97 -6.35 -53.35
CA LEU A 409 -13.23 -5.65 -52.09
C LEU A 409 -12.20 -4.52 -51.92
N PRO A 410 -12.50 -3.48 -51.12
CA PRO A 410 -11.53 -2.43 -50.79
C PRO A 410 -10.21 -2.97 -50.19
N THR A 411 -10.22 -4.21 -49.68
CA THR A 411 -9.07 -4.95 -49.17
C THR A 411 -8.19 -5.58 -50.25
N GLY A 412 -8.55 -5.46 -51.54
CA GLY A 412 -7.86 -6.10 -52.66
C GLY A 412 -8.32 -7.53 -52.95
N CYS A 413 -9.08 -8.15 -52.04
CA CYS A 413 -9.58 -9.50 -52.25
C CYS A 413 -10.66 -9.56 -53.32
N GLN A 414 -10.46 -10.47 -54.26
CA GLN A 414 -11.44 -10.83 -55.26
C GLN A 414 -12.44 -11.81 -54.66
N SER A 415 -13.70 -11.37 -54.52
CA SER A 415 -14.81 -12.24 -54.13
C SER A 415 -15.61 -12.63 -55.36
N MET A 416 -15.84 -13.92 -55.55
CA MET A 416 -16.80 -14.40 -56.54
C MET A 416 -18.20 -14.28 -55.93
N VAL A 417 -18.99 -13.35 -56.46
CA VAL A 417 -20.38 -13.12 -56.08
C VAL A 417 -21.26 -13.69 -57.17
N GLN A 418 -22.28 -14.45 -56.77
CA GLN A 418 -23.28 -14.95 -57.70
C GLN A 418 -24.50 -14.03 -57.66
N LEU A 419 -24.80 -13.36 -58.77
CA LEU A 419 -26.03 -12.61 -58.97
C LEU A 419 -27.10 -13.51 -59.60
N GLN A 420 -28.22 -13.67 -58.91
CA GLN A 420 -29.45 -14.24 -59.47
C GLN A 420 -30.40 -13.09 -59.80
N LEU A 421 -30.46 -12.71 -61.08
CA LEU A 421 -31.29 -11.61 -61.57
C LEU A 421 -32.58 -12.13 -62.19
N THR A 422 -33.71 -11.57 -61.78
CA THR A 422 -35.02 -11.78 -62.42
C THR A 422 -35.50 -10.49 -63.10
N VAL A 423 -35.78 -10.55 -64.40
CA VAL A 423 -36.34 -9.42 -65.15
C VAL A 423 -37.81 -9.68 -65.41
N TYR A 424 -38.68 -8.80 -64.88
CA TYR A 424 -40.12 -8.88 -65.11
C TYR A 424 -40.52 -8.19 -66.43
N PRO A 425 -41.27 -8.87 -67.32
CA PRO A 425 -41.66 -8.30 -68.61
C PRO A 425 -42.67 -7.15 -68.45
N LEU A 426 -42.65 -6.22 -69.40
CA LEU A 426 -43.66 -5.18 -69.52
C LEU A 426 -44.98 -5.79 -69.99
N VAL A 427 -46.05 -5.62 -69.20
CA VAL A 427 -47.38 -6.12 -69.56
C VAL A 427 -48.15 -5.03 -70.32
N VAL A 428 -48.63 -5.35 -71.54
CA VAL A 428 -49.45 -4.45 -72.36
C VAL A 428 -50.85 -5.03 -72.53
N THR A 429 -51.87 -4.25 -72.17
CA THR A 429 -53.29 -4.61 -72.32
C THR A 429 -53.94 -3.69 -73.36
N LEU A 430 -54.73 -4.26 -74.28
CA LEU A 430 -55.51 -3.53 -75.27
C LEU A 430 -56.98 -3.52 -74.86
N LEU A 431 -57.59 -2.34 -74.79
CA LEU A 431 -58.99 -2.15 -74.46
C LEU A 431 -59.69 -1.39 -75.60
N THR A 432 -60.91 -1.79 -75.95
CA THR A 432 -61.73 -1.10 -76.94
C THR A 432 -63.09 -0.81 -76.32
N GLU A 433 -63.45 0.45 -76.28
CA GLU A 433 -64.71 0.92 -75.68
C GLU A 433 -65.48 1.78 -76.67
N VAL A 434 -66.80 1.68 -76.62
CA VAL A 434 -67.73 2.51 -77.39
C VAL A 434 -68.70 3.14 -76.42
N ILE A 435 -68.79 4.47 -76.42
CA ILE A 435 -69.67 5.25 -75.54
C ILE A 435 -70.51 6.22 -76.36
N CYS A 436 -71.59 6.73 -75.77
CA CYS A 436 -72.42 7.76 -76.39
C CYS A 436 -71.87 9.17 -76.10
N GLU A 437 -72.15 10.14 -76.97
CA GLU A 437 -71.82 11.54 -76.74
C GLU A 437 -72.41 12.03 -75.41
N GLY A 438 -71.56 12.61 -74.55
CA GLY A 438 -71.91 13.00 -73.18
C GLY A 438 -71.51 11.98 -72.10
N GLU A 439 -71.18 10.75 -72.46
CA GLU A 439 -70.65 9.74 -71.54
C GLU A 439 -69.12 9.81 -71.40
N SER A 440 -68.57 9.03 -70.47
CA SER A 440 -67.11 8.91 -70.29
C SER A 440 -66.70 7.56 -69.72
N VAL A 441 -65.46 7.14 -70.00
CA VAL A 441 -64.81 5.97 -69.39
C VAL A 441 -63.60 6.39 -68.56
N THR A 442 -63.39 5.76 -67.41
CA THR A 442 -62.24 6.04 -66.54
C THR A 442 -61.30 4.85 -66.48
N ILE A 443 -60.04 5.05 -66.88
CA ILE A 443 -58.97 4.06 -66.83
C ILE A 443 -57.79 4.66 -66.07
N GLY A 444 -57.30 3.99 -65.02
CA GLY A 444 -56.10 4.46 -64.31
C GLY A 444 -56.25 5.79 -63.59
N GLY A 445 -57.48 6.21 -63.28
CA GLY A 445 -57.76 7.54 -62.74
C GLY A 445 -57.88 8.66 -63.79
N ASN A 446 -57.61 8.38 -65.07
CA ASN A 446 -57.85 9.30 -66.18
C ASN A 446 -59.24 9.05 -66.78
N THR A 447 -60.00 10.12 -67.05
CA THR A 447 -61.35 10.05 -67.63
C THR A 447 -61.34 10.54 -69.08
N TYR A 448 -61.95 9.76 -69.98
CA TYR A 448 -61.98 10.00 -71.41
C TYR A 448 -63.42 10.08 -71.93
N SER A 449 -63.74 11.13 -72.69
CA SER A 449 -65.06 11.39 -73.26
C SER A 449 -65.00 11.76 -74.75
N THR A 450 -63.86 11.53 -75.40
CA THR A 450 -63.63 11.88 -76.82
C THR A 450 -63.02 10.68 -77.54
N SER A 451 -63.40 10.46 -78.80
CA SER A 451 -62.84 9.37 -79.60
C SER A 451 -61.32 9.52 -79.73
N GLY A 452 -60.58 8.44 -79.54
CA GLY A 452 -59.12 8.48 -79.60
C GLY A 452 -58.43 7.21 -79.14
N ALA A 453 -57.11 7.20 -79.30
CA ALA A 453 -56.24 6.18 -78.72
C ALA A 453 -55.49 6.79 -77.52
N TYR A 454 -55.59 6.15 -76.36
CA TYR A 454 -55.02 6.62 -75.11
C TYR A 454 -54.15 5.53 -74.50
N THR A 455 -52.96 5.88 -74.02
CA THR A 455 -52.07 4.97 -73.29
C THR A 455 -52.01 5.39 -71.83
N ASN A 456 -52.31 4.45 -70.93
CA ASN A 456 -52.20 4.63 -69.49
C ASN A 456 -51.10 3.76 -68.94
N THR A 457 -50.25 4.32 -68.08
CA THR A 457 -49.25 3.55 -67.33
C THR A 457 -49.82 3.26 -65.95
N LEU A 458 -49.93 1.98 -65.59
CA LEU A 458 -50.44 1.51 -64.30
C LEU A 458 -49.40 0.61 -63.65
N THR A 459 -48.99 0.89 -62.42
CA THR A 459 -48.05 0.03 -61.70
C THR A 459 -48.68 -1.35 -61.43
N ALA A 460 -48.08 -2.41 -61.94
CA ALA A 460 -48.55 -3.77 -61.71
C ALA A 460 -48.18 -4.26 -60.29
N ALA A 461 -48.79 -5.36 -59.85
CA ALA A 461 -48.63 -5.89 -58.49
C ALA A 461 -47.18 -6.24 -58.09
N ASN A 462 -46.31 -6.49 -59.07
CA ASN A 462 -44.89 -6.79 -58.91
C ASN A 462 -43.99 -5.54 -58.96
N GLY A 463 -44.56 -4.33 -58.96
CA GLY A 463 -43.81 -3.06 -58.94
C GLY A 463 -43.30 -2.60 -60.31
N CYS A 464 -43.43 -3.42 -61.35
CA CYS A 464 -43.19 -2.99 -62.73
C CYS A 464 -44.43 -2.38 -63.34
N ASP A 465 -44.27 -1.27 -64.05
CA ASP A 465 -45.38 -0.63 -64.72
C ASP A 465 -45.98 -1.53 -65.81
N SER A 466 -47.27 -1.36 -66.07
CA SER A 466 -48.04 -1.98 -67.14
C SER A 466 -48.63 -0.88 -68.01
N LEU A 467 -48.82 -1.16 -69.29
CA LEU A 467 -49.45 -0.23 -70.22
C LEU A 467 -50.86 -0.70 -70.57
N VAL A 468 -51.84 0.19 -70.48
CA VAL A 468 -53.21 -0.02 -70.97
C VAL A 468 -53.46 0.92 -72.13
N ASN A 469 -53.59 0.37 -73.33
CA ASN A 469 -53.93 1.12 -74.54
C ASN A 469 -55.44 1.02 -74.78
N LEU A 470 -56.15 2.13 -74.57
CA LEU A 470 -57.58 2.29 -74.82
C LEU A 470 -57.81 2.85 -76.23
N SER A 471 -58.64 2.17 -77.03
CA SER A 471 -59.26 2.72 -78.23
C SER A 471 -60.71 3.06 -77.91
N LEU A 472 -61.02 4.36 -77.81
CA LEU A 472 -62.35 4.87 -77.49
C LEU A 472 -63.04 5.39 -78.75
N THR A 473 -64.28 4.96 -78.98
CA THR A 473 -65.17 5.54 -79.99
C THR A 473 -66.38 6.18 -79.31
N VAL A 474 -66.60 7.47 -79.54
CA VAL A 474 -67.76 8.22 -79.07
C VAL A 474 -68.73 8.37 -80.23
N LEU A 475 -69.95 7.85 -80.06
CA LEU A 475 -71.02 7.93 -81.05
C LEU A 475 -71.79 9.24 -80.86
N ALA A 476 -71.87 10.04 -81.93
CA ALA A 476 -72.66 11.27 -81.94
C ALA A 476 -74.16 10.96 -81.82
N ILE A 477 -74.92 11.88 -81.24
CA ILE A 477 -76.39 11.77 -81.16
C ILE A 477 -76.97 12.09 -82.55
N PRO A 478 -77.64 11.13 -83.24
CA PRO A 478 -78.30 11.43 -84.50
C PRO A 478 -79.47 12.42 -84.31
N THR A 479 -79.86 13.11 -85.37
CA THR A 479 -81.04 13.98 -85.39
C THR A 479 -81.82 13.81 -86.68
N ASP A 480 -83.08 13.42 -86.58
CA ASP A 480 -83.99 13.21 -87.71
C ASP A 480 -85.05 14.32 -87.75
N THR A 481 -85.14 15.05 -88.87
CA THR A 481 -86.15 16.12 -89.04
C THR A 481 -87.21 15.74 -90.06
N LEU A 482 -88.47 15.78 -89.65
CA LEU A 482 -89.65 15.63 -90.49
C LEU A 482 -90.19 17.01 -90.85
N SER A 483 -90.27 17.34 -92.15
CA SER A 483 -90.92 18.57 -92.61
C SER A 483 -92.38 18.31 -92.98
N ALA A 484 -93.28 19.17 -92.51
CA ALA A 484 -94.69 19.13 -92.84
C ALA A 484 -95.21 20.53 -93.16
N SER A 485 -96.29 20.61 -93.95
CA SER A 485 -96.98 21.88 -94.19
C SER A 485 -98.48 21.74 -94.03
N ILE A 486 -99.10 22.73 -93.41
CA ILE A 486 -100.55 22.83 -93.24
C ILE A 486 -101.06 24.14 -93.82
N CYS A 487 -102.32 24.20 -94.25
CA CYS A 487 -102.94 25.47 -94.62
C CYS A 487 -103.32 26.26 -93.38
N GLU A 488 -103.35 27.59 -93.49
CA GLU A 488 -103.78 28.49 -92.42
C GLU A 488 -105.16 28.09 -91.85
N GLY A 489 -105.21 27.88 -90.52
CA GLY A 489 -106.40 27.42 -89.79
C GLY A 489 -106.48 25.90 -89.55
N SER A 490 -105.53 25.10 -90.06
CA SER A 490 -105.45 23.65 -89.80
C SER A 490 -104.51 23.31 -88.62
N VAL A 491 -104.44 22.04 -88.22
CA VAL A 491 -103.51 21.54 -87.18
C VAL A 491 -102.74 20.32 -87.67
N TYR A 492 -101.51 20.15 -87.18
CA TYR A 492 -100.67 18.97 -87.42
C TYR A 492 -100.32 18.30 -86.08
N SER A 493 -100.71 17.04 -85.89
CA SER A 493 -100.43 16.26 -84.68
C SER A 493 -99.08 15.54 -84.80
N TRP A 494 -98.16 15.77 -83.87
CA TRP A 494 -96.86 15.09 -83.82
C TRP A 494 -96.47 14.81 -82.37
N GLY A 495 -96.01 13.59 -82.07
CA GLY A 495 -95.66 13.19 -80.70
C GLY A 495 -96.81 13.23 -79.69
N GLY A 496 -98.07 13.22 -80.15
CA GLY A 496 -99.25 13.38 -79.30
C GLY A 496 -99.61 14.83 -78.93
N VAL A 497 -98.92 15.80 -79.53
CA VAL A 497 -99.18 17.25 -79.37
C VAL A 497 -99.65 17.84 -80.71
N ASP A 498 -100.65 18.73 -80.66
CA ASP A 498 -101.19 19.40 -81.85
C ASP A 498 -100.53 20.77 -82.06
N TYR A 499 -100.01 21.00 -83.26
CA TYR A 499 -99.37 22.25 -83.65
C TYR A 499 -100.17 22.98 -84.72
N SER A 500 -100.46 24.26 -84.50
CA SER A 500 -101.20 25.14 -85.42
C SER A 500 -100.38 26.33 -85.95
N GLN A 501 -99.15 26.48 -85.45
CA GLN A 501 -98.21 27.53 -85.84
C GLN A 501 -96.94 26.89 -86.40
N GLY A 502 -96.32 27.56 -87.38
CA GLY A 502 -95.08 27.08 -87.96
C GLY A 502 -93.89 27.23 -87.01
N GLY A 503 -92.92 26.33 -87.12
CA GLY A 503 -91.73 26.28 -86.26
C GLY A 503 -91.07 24.90 -86.24
N VAL A 504 -89.89 24.82 -85.60
CA VAL A 504 -89.16 23.57 -85.39
C VAL A 504 -89.32 23.11 -83.94
N PHE A 505 -89.83 21.89 -83.74
CA PHE A 505 -90.06 21.28 -82.43
C PHE A 505 -89.27 19.98 -82.34
N CYS A 506 -88.41 19.81 -81.34
CA CYS A 506 -87.57 18.62 -81.19
C CYS A 506 -87.81 17.91 -79.86
N ASP A 507 -87.66 16.59 -79.86
CA ASP A 507 -87.69 15.74 -78.67
C ASP A 507 -86.56 14.70 -78.73
N THR A 508 -86.02 14.32 -77.57
CA THR A 508 -84.95 13.31 -77.45
C THR A 508 -85.57 11.98 -77.07
N ILE A 509 -85.24 10.93 -77.83
CA ILE A 509 -85.68 9.56 -77.59
C ILE A 509 -84.52 8.79 -76.93
N PRO A 510 -84.63 8.44 -75.64
CA PRO A 510 -83.59 7.68 -74.97
C PRO A 510 -83.39 6.30 -75.58
N GLY A 511 -82.14 5.92 -75.89
CA GLY A 511 -81.79 4.62 -76.47
C GLY A 511 -82.35 4.34 -77.87
N GLY A 512 -82.70 5.38 -78.63
CA GLY A 512 -83.35 5.25 -79.94
C GLY A 512 -82.46 4.73 -81.09
N SER A 513 -81.15 4.63 -80.92
CA SER A 513 -80.22 4.13 -81.95
C SER A 513 -79.89 2.63 -81.81
N PRO A 514 -79.46 1.93 -82.90
CA PRO A 514 -79.04 0.52 -82.84
C PRO A 514 -77.87 0.22 -81.90
N ALA A 515 -77.12 1.25 -81.48
CA ALA A 515 -76.00 1.16 -80.56
C ALA A 515 -76.39 1.45 -79.10
N GLY A 516 -77.67 1.70 -78.81
CA GLY A 516 -78.16 2.02 -77.47
C GLY A 516 -78.01 3.49 -77.05
N CYS A 517 -77.50 4.36 -77.93
CA CYS A 517 -77.45 5.82 -77.72
C CYS A 517 -78.79 6.48 -78.03
N ASP A 518 -79.01 7.65 -77.41
CA ASP A 518 -80.16 8.52 -77.65
C ASP A 518 -80.21 9.03 -79.11
N ASN A 519 -81.39 9.37 -79.60
CA ASN A 519 -81.60 10.03 -80.91
C ASN A 519 -82.50 11.26 -80.69
N ILE A 520 -82.33 12.32 -81.50
CA ILE A 520 -83.21 13.49 -81.49
C ILE A 520 -84.15 13.40 -82.69
N THR A 521 -85.44 13.62 -82.48
CA THR A 521 -86.41 13.76 -83.58
C THR A 521 -86.99 15.16 -83.59
N CYS A 522 -87.18 15.75 -84.76
CA CYS A 522 -87.67 17.11 -84.93
C CYS A 522 -88.82 17.17 -85.95
N LEU A 523 -89.81 18.01 -85.71
CA LEU A 523 -90.83 18.43 -86.68
C LEU A 523 -90.54 19.87 -87.12
N ASP A 524 -90.39 20.10 -88.42
CA ASP A 524 -90.36 21.43 -89.04
C ASP A 524 -91.70 21.70 -89.75
N LEU A 525 -92.56 22.51 -89.13
CA LEU A 525 -93.90 22.78 -89.61
C LEU A 525 -93.98 24.14 -90.31
N THR A 526 -94.48 24.18 -91.55
CA THR A 526 -94.76 25.41 -92.29
C THR A 526 -96.26 25.63 -92.47
N VAL A 527 -96.75 26.87 -92.27
CA VAL A 527 -98.17 27.21 -92.51
C VAL A 527 -98.29 27.99 -93.82
N LEU A 528 -99.06 27.47 -94.79
CA LEU A 528 -99.26 28.06 -96.12
C LEU A 528 -100.53 28.94 -96.16
N PRO A 529 -100.48 30.12 -96.81
CA PRO A 529 -101.66 30.96 -97.02
C PRO A 529 -102.59 30.41 -98.11
N ASN A 530 -103.86 30.84 -98.14
CA ASN A 530 -104.84 30.43 -99.15
C ASN A 530 -104.78 31.31 -100.43
N ASP A 531 -104.88 30.71 -101.63
CA ASP A 531 -104.68 31.39 -102.94
C ASP A 531 -105.98 31.70 -103.72
N THR A 532 -105.98 32.77 -104.54
CA THR A 532 -107.08 33.14 -105.47
C THR A 532 -106.56 33.60 -106.84
N LEU A 533 -107.22 33.22 -107.96
CA LEU A 533 -106.76 33.46 -109.35
C LEU A 533 -107.72 34.35 -110.17
N PHE A 534 -107.16 35.29 -110.95
CA PHE A 534 -107.86 36.10 -111.97
C PHE A 534 -107.30 35.81 -113.39
N LEU A 535 -108.15 35.74 -114.41
CA LEU A 535 -107.76 35.50 -115.82
C LEU A 535 -108.06 36.73 -116.68
N ASP A 536 -107.05 37.24 -117.39
CA ASP A 536 -107.17 38.33 -118.37
C ASP A 536 -106.79 37.81 -119.76
N THR A 537 -107.65 38.00 -120.75
CA THR A 537 -107.41 37.58 -122.14
C THR A 537 -108.16 38.49 -123.10
N VAL A 538 -107.51 38.79 -124.22
CA VAL A 538 -108.01 39.72 -125.24
C VAL A 538 -108.44 38.92 -126.48
N ILE A 539 -109.66 39.16 -126.96
CA ILE A 539 -110.21 38.57 -128.19
C ILE A 539 -110.44 39.65 -129.25
N CYS A 540 -110.30 39.30 -130.52
CA CYS A 540 -110.43 40.24 -131.64
C CYS A 540 -111.90 40.45 -132.04
N ASP A 541 -112.19 41.57 -132.70
CA ASP A 541 -113.57 41.98 -133.02
C ASP A 541 -114.30 40.92 -133.86
N GLY A 542 -115.39 40.39 -133.29
CA GLY A 542 -116.20 39.30 -133.86
C GLY A 542 -115.96 37.91 -133.25
N GLU A 543 -114.97 37.72 -132.37
CA GLU A 543 -114.78 36.48 -131.61
C GLU A 543 -115.41 36.57 -130.19
N THR A 544 -115.76 35.42 -129.59
CA THR A 544 -116.28 35.31 -128.21
C THR A 544 -115.48 34.30 -127.40
N ILE A 545 -115.37 34.50 -126.08
CA ILE A 545 -114.68 33.59 -125.15
C ILE A 545 -115.64 33.02 -124.10
N THR A 546 -115.51 31.73 -123.77
CA THR A 546 -116.29 31.11 -122.69
C THR A 546 -115.44 30.94 -121.44
N ILE A 547 -115.84 31.53 -120.31
CA ILE A 547 -115.25 31.28 -118.99
C ILE A 547 -116.25 30.50 -118.14
N GLY A 548 -115.89 29.28 -117.76
CA GLY A 548 -116.81 28.33 -117.13
C GLY A 548 -117.94 27.95 -118.09
N ASN A 549 -119.19 28.22 -117.69
CA ASN A 549 -120.39 27.94 -118.50
C ASN A 549 -120.97 29.19 -119.21
N SER A 550 -120.29 30.33 -119.16
CA SER A 550 -120.79 31.62 -119.70
C SER A 550 -119.93 32.11 -120.86
N ILE A 551 -120.55 32.55 -121.96
CA ILE A 551 -119.88 33.07 -123.17
C ILE A 551 -119.92 34.61 -123.18
N TYR A 552 -118.76 35.26 -123.34
CA TYR A 552 -118.51 36.70 -123.31
C TYR A 552 -118.01 37.23 -124.66
#